data_AF-A0A7Y2SRR4-F1
#
_entry.id   AF-A0A7Y2SRR4-F1
#
_cell.length_a   1.000
_cell.length_b   1.000
_cell.length_c   1.000
_cell.angle_alpha   90.00
_cell.angle_beta   90.00
_cell.angle_gamma   90.00
#
_symmetry.space_group_name_H-M   'P 1'
#
loop_
_entity.id
_entity.type
_entity.pdbx_description
1 polymer ?
#
loop_
_entity_poly.entity_id
_entity_poly.type
_entity_poly.pdbx_seq_one_letter_code
_entity_poly.pdbx_strand_id
1 'polypeptide(L)'
;MHILEAQRRQHTMSVADFAAWLGLSQDVYERLICGDAELSDDRRLAIADQLDLSPERREAWLGPWPPVMTPERQAHIAAIIAEANEQGWICVDPDTLEPTGELLFMHRISDGTGGWREEVTIRPAEDA
;
A
#
# COMPACT_ATOMS: atom_id res chain seq x y z
N MET A 1 0.17 5.82 1.55
CA MET A 1 -0.72 6.74 2.30
C MET A 1 -1.86 7.16 1.38
N HIS A 2 -3.12 6.88 1.76
CA HIS A 2 -4.31 7.14 0.95
C HIS A 2 -4.56 8.65 0.80
N ILE A 3 -4.93 9.13 -0.40
CA ILE A 3 -5.11 10.58 -0.69
C ILE A 3 -6.14 11.20 0.26
N LEU A 4 -7.25 10.50 0.52
CA LEU A 4 -8.28 10.98 1.46
C LEU A 4 -7.74 11.15 2.88
N GLU A 5 -6.89 10.25 3.36
CA GLU A 5 -6.32 10.37 4.71
C GLU A 5 -5.27 11.48 4.81
N ALA A 6 -4.49 11.69 3.75
CA ALA A 6 -3.58 12.82 3.68
C ALA A 6 -4.36 14.16 3.74
N GLN A 7 -5.50 14.24 3.04
CA GLN A 7 -6.36 15.42 3.05
C GLN A 7 -7.06 15.62 4.41
N ARG A 8 -7.66 14.57 4.98
CA ARG A 8 -8.29 14.65 6.30
C ARG A 8 -7.33 15.19 7.37
N ARG A 9 -6.09 14.71 7.37
CA ARG A 9 -5.04 15.16 8.31
C ARG A 9 -4.68 16.63 8.08
N GLN A 10 -4.61 17.09 6.83
CA GLN A 10 -4.38 18.51 6.52
C GLN A 10 -5.52 19.39 7.03
N HIS A 11 -6.76 18.93 6.94
CA HIS A 11 -7.94 19.64 7.46
C HIS A 11 -8.14 19.49 8.98
N THR A 12 -7.34 18.66 9.66
CA THR A 12 -7.45 18.40 11.11
C THR A 12 -8.86 17.96 11.54
N MET A 13 -9.57 17.23 10.67
CA MET A 13 -10.94 16.77 10.92
C MET A 13 -10.96 15.36 11.50
N SER A 14 -11.98 15.05 12.30
CA SER A 14 -12.28 13.66 12.67
C SER A 14 -12.70 12.86 11.44
N VAL A 15 -12.66 11.52 11.52
CA VAL A 15 -13.12 10.66 10.41
C VAL A 15 -14.58 10.92 10.09
N ALA A 16 -15.43 11.02 11.12
CA ALA A 16 -16.86 11.25 10.95
C ALA A 16 -17.16 12.61 10.30
N ASP A 17 -16.49 13.67 10.75
CA ASP A 17 -16.68 15.02 10.22
C ASP A 17 -16.19 15.13 8.78
N PHE A 18 -15.06 14.50 8.45
CA PHE A 18 -14.51 14.52 7.11
C PHE A 18 -15.33 13.69 6.13
N ALA A 19 -15.81 12.51 6.55
CA ALA A 19 -16.73 11.69 5.75
C ALA A 19 -18.02 12.47 5.48
N ALA A 20 -18.60 13.09 6.50
CA ALA A 20 -19.80 13.92 6.36
C ALA A 20 -19.56 15.14 5.45
N TRP A 21 -18.40 15.79 5.57
CA TRP A 21 -18.02 16.90 4.70
C TRP A 21 -17.94 16.47 3.23
N LEU A 22 -17.38 15.29 2.95
CA LEU A 22 -17.38 14.68 1.61
C LEU A 22 -18.77 14.18 1.17
N GLY A 23 -19.78 14.21 2.03
CA GLY A 23 -21.12 13.65 1.78
C GLY A 23 -21.13 12.11 1.71
N LEU A 24 -20.29 11.47 2.51
CA LEU A 24 -20.21 10.01 2.68
C LEU A 24 -20.64 9.65 4.11
N SER A 25 -21.10 8.41 4.31
CA SER A 25 -21.16 7.86 5.66
C SER A 25 -19.75 7.51 6.14
N GLN A 26 -19.56 7.49 7.46
CA GLN A 26 -18.29 7.07 8.06
C GLN A 26 -17.89 5.65 7.60
N ASP A 27 -18.84 4.71 7.56
CA ASP A 27 -18.60 3.33 7.10
C ASP A 27 -18.11 3.27 5.64
N VAL A 28 -18.72 4.03 4.74
CA VAL A 28 -18.29 4.09 3.33
C VAL A 28 -16.89 4.68 3.22
N TYR A 29 -16.59 5.71 4.00
CA TYR A 29 -15.27 6.31 4.06
C TYR A 29 -14.20 5.30 4.55
N GLU A 30 -14.48 4.59 5.63
CA GLU A 30 -13.58 3.57 6.20
C GLU A 30 -13.33 2.42 5.21
N ARG A 31 -14.38 1.96 4.52
CA ARG A 31 -14.23 0.95 3.47
C ARG A 31 -13.46 1.47 2.26
N LEU A 32 -13.60 2.74 1.89
CA LEU A 32 -12.83 3.36 0.80
C LEU A 32 -11.34 3.41 1.11
N ILE A 33 -10.96 3.81 2.32
CA ILE A 33 -9.53 3.87 2.69
C ILE A 33 -8.89 2.48 2.80
N CYS A 34 -9.68 1.44 3.09
CA CYS A 34 -9.26 0.04 3.09
C CYS A 34 -9.26 -0.60 1.69
N GLY A 35 -9.88 0.04 0.69
CA GLY A 35 -10.01 -0.51 -0.67
C GLY A 35 -11.16 -1.50 -0.85
N ASP A 36 -12.07 -1.61 0.12
CA ASP A 36 -13.23 -2.52 0.15
C ASP A 36 -14.53 -1.90 -0.40
N ALA A 37 -14.44 -0.67 -0.89
CA ALA A 37 -15.53 0.06 -1.52
C ALA A 37 -15.00 0.87 -2.69
N GLU A 38 -15.87 1.07 -3.69
CA GLU A 38 -15.58 1.88 -4.87
C GLU A 38 -16.68 2.94 -5.03
N LEU A 39 -16.27 4.12 -5.49
CA LEU A 39 -17.17 5.20 -5.82
C LEU A 39 -17.38 5.25 -7.34
N SER A 40 -18.59 5.57 -7.78
CA SER A 40 -18.85 5.93 -9.18
C SER A 40 -17.92 7.07 -9.64
N ASP A 41 -17.54 7.08 -10.90
CA ASP A 41 -16.67 8.13 -11.47
C ASP A 41 -17.20 9.55 -11.23
N ASP A 42 -18.51 9.78 -11.39
CA ASP A 42 -19.13 11.08 -11.09
C ASP A 42 -18.88 11.54 -9.65
N ARG A 43 -18.95 10.59 -8.71
CA ARG A 43 -18.72 10.85 -7.28
C ARG A 43 -17.25 11.09 -6.99
N ARG A 44 -16.35 10.34 -7.65
CA ARG A 44 -14.90 10.56 -7.57
C ARG A 44 -14.52 11.93 -8.11
N LEU A 45 -15.12 12.36 -9.22
CA LEU A 45 -14.92 13.69 -9.81
C LEU A 45 -15.39 14.79 -8.86
N ALA A 46 -16.60 14.68 -8.32
CA ALA A 46 -17.14 15.65 -7.37
C ALA A 46 -16.27 15.78 -6.10
N ILE A 47 -15.76 14.66 -5.58
CA ILE A 47 -14.83 14.67 -4.43
C ILE A 47 -13.48 15.29 -4.82
N ALA A 48 -12.97 15.04 -6.03
CA ALA A 48 -11.73 15.63 -6.50
C ALA A 48 -11.82 17.16 -6.61
N ASP A 49 -12.97 17.66 -7.10
CA ASP A 49 -13.27 19.09 -7.15
C ASP A 49 -13.38 19.70 -5.75
N GLN A 50 -14.07 19.01 -4.83
CA GLN A 50 -14.24 19.47 -3.46
C GLN A 50 -12.93 19.51 -2.67
N LEU A 51 -12.02 18.58 -2.93
CA LEU A 51 -10.71 18.50 -2.28
C LEU A 51 -9.67 19.47 -2.86
N ASP A 52 -10.01 20.24 -3.90
CA ASP A 52 -9.12 21.17 -4.60
C ASP A 52 -7.73 20.54 -4.87
N LEU A 53 -7.74 19.30 -5.38
CA LEU A 53 -6.51 18.55 -5.57
C LEU A 53 -5.62 19.20 -6.63
N SER A 54 -4.31 19.24 -6.37
CA SER A 54 -3.33 19.57 -7.41
C SER A 54 -3.48 18.63 -8.61
N PRO A 55 -3.12 19.06 -9.84
CA PRO A 55 -3.30 18.25 -11.05
C PRO A 55 -2.77 16.82 -10.91
N GLU A 56 -1.58 16.66 -10.32
CA GLU A 56 -0.95 15.35 -10.07
C GLU A 56 -1.75 14.48 -9.10
N ARG A 57 -2.27 15.07 -8.00
CA ARG A 57 -3.09 14.34 -7.02
C ARG A 57 -4.46 14.01 -7.58
N ARG A 58 -5.01 14.87 -8.44
CA ARG A 58 -6.26 14.65 -9.14
C ARG A 58 -6.13 13.48 -10.11
N GLU A 59 -5.06 13.45 -10.90
CA GLU A 59 -4.77 12.32 -11.79
C GLU A 59 -4.58 11.02 -11.01
N ALA A 60 -3.84 11.04 -9.91
CA ALA A 60 -3.67 9.87 -9.04
C ALA A 60 -4.98 9.39 -8.40
N TRP A 61 -5.90 10.31 -8.08
CA TRP A 61 -7.21 10.00 -7.51
C TRP A 61 -8.22 9.49 -8.54
N LEU A 62 -8.25 10.06 -9.75
CA LEU A 62 -9.18 9.70 -10.83
C LEU A 62 -8.65 8.56 -11.71
N GLY A 63 -7.36 8.26 -11.64
CA GLY A 63 -6.76 7.13 -12.32
C GLY A 63 -7.39 5.79 -11.89
N PRO A 64 -7.18 4.73 -12.66
CA PRO A 64 -7.66 3.39 -12.32
C PRO A 64 -7.26 2.99 -10.89
N TRP A 65 -8.21 2.45 -10.14
CA TRP A 65 -7.98 1.90 -8.80
C TRP A 65 -8.02 0.36 -8.86
N PRO A 66 -7.03 -0.36 -8.29
CA PRO A 66 -5.79 0.16 -7.71
C PRO A 66 -4.89 0.83 -8.77
N PRO A 67 -3.98 1.74 -8.37
CA PRO A 67 -3.12 2.46 -9.30
C PRO A 67 -2.41 1.48 -10.22
N VAL A 68 -2.54 1.69 -11.54
CA VAL A 68 -1.90 0.82 -12.54
C VAL A 68 -0.41 0.71 -12.22
N MET A 69 0.02 -0.53 -12.08
CA MET A 69 1.39 -0.88 -11.78
C MET A 69 2.25 -0.64 -13.03
N THR A 70 2.77 0.58 -13.17
CA THR A 70 3.66 0.98 -14.27
C THR A 70 4.93 0.12 -14.28
N PRO A 71 5.56 -0.16 -15.45
CA PRO A 71 6.83 -0.89 -15.53
C PRO A 71 7.93 -0.34 -14.62
N GLU A 72 8.01 0.98 -14.46
CA GLU A 72 9.01 1.65 -13.61
C GLU A 72 8.76 1.34 -12.13
N ARG A 73 7.50 1.38 -11.70
CA ARG A 73 7.10 1.01 -10.34
C ARG A 73 7.28 -0.47 -10.07
N GLN A 74 7.04 -1.33 -11.06
CA GLN A 74 7.37 -2.77 -10.97
C GLN A 74 8.87 -2.98 -10.79
N ALA A 75 9.70 -2.32 -11.60
CA ALA A 75 11.15 -2.39 -11.49
C ALA A 75 11.65 -1.87 -10.14
N HIS A 76 11.06 -0.78 -9.63
CA HIS A 76 11.41 -0.23 -8.33
C HIS A 76 11.03 -1.16 -7.17
N ILE A 77 9.84 -1.75 -7.18
CA ILE A 77 9.42 -2.74 -6.18
C ILE A 77 10.34 -3.97 -6.26
N ALA A 78 10.64 -4.45 -7.47
CA ALA A 78 11.56 -5.56 -7.66
C ALA A 78 12.97 -5.26 -7.12
N ALA A 79 13.46 -4.04 -7.31
CA ALA A 79 14.74 -3.60 -6.76
C ALA A 79 14.74 -3.55 -5.23
N ILE A 80 13.68 -3.05 -4.59
CA ILE A 80 13.53 -3.05 -3.13
C ILE A 80 13.50 -4.49 -2.59
N ILE A 81 12.75 -5.37 -3.24
CA ILE A 81 12.68 -6.78 -2.84
C ILE A 81 14.05 -7.45 -3.00
N ALA A 82 14.77 -7.16 -4.08
CA ALA A 82 16.12 -7.69 -4.31
C ALA A 82 17.10 -7.20 -3.24
N GLU A 83 17.11 -5.89 -2.95
CA GLU A 83 17.96 -5.29 -1.91
C GLU A 83 17.63 -5.85 -0.52
N ALA A 84 16.36 -5.96 -0.17
CA ALA A 84 15.95 -6.52 1.12
C ALA A 84 16.27 -8.01 1.24
N ASN A 85 16.22 -8.75 0.12
CA ASN A 85 16.70 -10.14 0.08
C ASN A 85 18.23 -10.24 0.18
N GLU A 86 18.99 -9.30 -0.36
CA GLU A 86 20.45 -9.26 -0.19
C GLU A 86 20.83 -8.99 1.27
N GLN A 87 20.08 -8.13 1.95
CA GLN A 87 20.32 -7.75 3.35
C GLN A 87 19.71 -8.74 4.37
N GLY A 88 18.74 -9.55 3.95
CA GLY A 88 17.91 -10.36 4.82
C GLY A 88 16.83 -9.54 5.53
N TRP A 89 15.59 -10.02 5.51
CA TRP A 89 14.47 -9.40 6.21
C TRP A 89 14.51 -9.76 7.70
N ILE A 90 14.41 -8.79 8.60
CA ILE A 90 14.37 -9.07 10.04
C ILE A 90 13.10 -9.85 10.39
N CYS A 91 13.27 -11.05 10.95
CA CYS A 91 12.18 -11.82 11.51
C CYS A 91 11.72 -11.16 12.82
N VAL A 92 10.41 -11.05 12.98
CA VAL A 92 9.77 -10.46 14.17
C VAL A 92 8.81 -11.47 14.77
N ASP A 93 8.74 -11.50 16.09
CA ASP A 93 7.72 -12.27 16.80
C ASP A 93 6.33 -11.65 16.50
N PRO A 94 5.34 -12.42 16.04
CA PRO A 94 4.04 -11.87 15.64
C PRO A 94 3.21 -11.34 16.82
N ASP A 95 3.45 -11.83 18.04
CA ASP A 95 2.73 -11.43 19.24
C ASP A 95 3.35 -10.20 19.91
N THR A 96 4.69 -10.04 19.82
CA THR A 96 5.41 -8.93 20.49
C THR A 96 5.95 -7.86 19.54
N LEU A 97 6.06 -8.17 18.25
CA LEU A 97 6.74 -7.37 17.21
C LEU A 97 8.23 -7.09 17.50
N GLU A 98 8.83 -7.80 18.46
CA GLU A 98 10.25 -7.69 18.75
C GLU A 98 11.08 -8.50 17.73
N PRO A 99 12.29 -8.03 17.36
CA PRO A 99 13.19 -8.80 16.49
C PRO A 99 13.58 -10.13 17.14
N THR A 100 13.48 -11.24 16.39
CA THR A 100 13.84 -12.57 16.91
C THR A 100 15.34 -12.84 16.88
N GLY A 101 16.13 -11.97 16.22
CA GLY A 101 17.55 -12.20 15.94
C GLY A 101 17.78 -13.09 14.70
N GLU A 102 16.73 -13.39 13.94
CA GLU A 102 16.80 -14.16 12.69
C GLU A 102 16.53 -13.26 11.47
N LEU A 103 17.12 -13.65 10.34
CA LEU A 103 16.89 -13.03 9.03
C LEU A 103 16.17 -14.02 8.10
N LEU A 104 15.15 -13.53 7.41
CA LEU A 104 14.37 -14.22 6.40
C LEU A 104 14.86 -13.82 5.00
N PHE A 105 15.11 -14.80 4.16
CA PHE A 105 15.48 -14.58 2.77
C PHE A 105 14.43 -15.22 1.89
N MET A 106 13.82 -14.45 0.99
CA MET A 106 12.80 -14.94 0.08
C MET A 106 13.41 -15.20 -1.29
N HIS A 107 13.55 -16.48 -1.64
CA HIS A 107 14.09 -16.92 -2.91
C HIS A 107 12.97 -17.25 -3.88
N ARG A 108 13.04 -16.69 -5.09
CA ARG A 108 12.15 -17.08 -6.17
C ARG A 108 12.84 -18.15 -7.01
N ILE A 109 12.36 -19.38 -6.92
CA ILE A 109 12.97 -20.55 -7.56
C ILE A 109 12.07 -21.01 -8.70
N SER A 110 12.66 -21.28 -9.85
CA SER A 110 11.94 -21.90 -10.98
C SER A 110 11.54 -23.31 -10.61
N ASP A 111 10.28 -23.68 -10.84
CA ASP A 111 9.79 -25.04 -10.60
C ASP A 111 10.14 -26.02 -11.74
N GLY A 112 10.85 -25.57 -12.77
CA GLY A 112 11.25 -26.37 -13.93
C GLY A 112 10.15 -26.59 -14.97
N THR A 113 8.92 -26.12 -14.72
CA THR A 113 7.77 -26.23 -15.64
C THR A 113 7.34 -24.90 -16.24
N GLY A 114 8.10 -23.83 -15.97
CA GLY A 114 7.77 -22.46 -16.37
C GLY A 114 6.98 -21.69 -15.31
N GLY A 115 6.67 -22.32 -14.17
CA GLY A 115 6.17 -21.65 -12.98
C GLY A 115 7.31 -21.25 -12.04
N TRP A 116 6.94 -20.50 -11.01
CA TRP A 116 7.84 -20.04 -9.96
C TRP A 116 7.24 -20.42 -8.62
N ARG A 117 8.10 -20.83 -7.69
CA ARG A 117 7.74 -20.97 -6.28
C ARG A 117 8.60 -20.03 -5.44
N GLU A 118 8.03 -19.57 -4.34
CA GLU A 118 8.75 -18.80 -3.33
C GLU A 118 9.22 -19.76 -2.24
N GLU A 119 10.50 -19.70 -1.92
CA GLU A 119 11.12 -20.48 -0.85
C GLU A 119 11.71 -19.51 0.17
N VAL A 120 11.35 -19.66 1.44
CA VAL A 120 11.85 -18.80 2.52
C VAL A 120 12.88 -19.57 3.31
N THR A 121 14.08 -19.00 3.46
CA THR A 121 15.13 -19.54 4.32
C THR A 121 15.37 -18.62 5.51
N ILE A 122 15.53 -19.18 6.70
CA ILE A 122 15.80 -18.45 7.94
C ILE A 122 17.25 -18.68 8.34
N ARG A 123 17.97 -17.63 8.73
CA ARG A 123 19.34 -17.71 9.25
C ARG A 123 19.49 -16.85 10.51
N PRO A 124 20.38 -17.21 11.44
CA PRO A 124 20.78 -16.30 12.52
C PRO A 124 21.37 -15.01 11.94
N ALA A 125 21.07 -13.85 12.55
CA ALA A 125 21.64 -12.57 12.13
C ALA A 125 23.18 -12.51 12.32
N GLU A 126 23.75 -13.42 13.11
CA GLU A 126 25.19 -13.55 13.37
C GLU A 126 25.96 -14.13 12.17
N ASP A 127 25.26 -14.77 11.23
CA ASP A 127 25.82 -15.48 10.07
C ASP A 127 25.71 -14.70 8.73
N ALA A 128 25.25 -13.44 8.76
CA ALA A 128 24.94 -12.61 7.58
C ALA A 128 26.00 -11.54 7.26
#